data_AF-A0A2V8ZIW9-F1
#
_entry.id   AF-A0A2V8ZIW9-F1
#
_cell.length_a   1.000
_cell.length_b   1.000
_cell.length_c   1.000
_cell.angle_alpha   90.00
_cell.angle_beta   90.00
_cell.angle_gamma   90.00
#
_symmetry.space_group_name_H-M   'P 1'
#
loop_
_entity.id
_entity.type
_entity.pdbx_description
1 polymer ?
#
loop_
_entity_poly.entity_id
_entity_poly.type
_entity_poly.pdbx_seq_one_letter_code
_entity_poly.pdbx_strand_id
1 'polypeptide(L)'
;MVWARRFWLKLQSLFRRNRSSQQLNDEIQFHLDQQIAENLASGMSTEEARYAAMRAFGNPAYLKEQTRDTWGWFWLEQIAGDLRYGARMLRRSPGFTSVAVLTLALGIGANTAIFSFVDAVLLRALPVPEPQQLVVFEWTAHAKPKFTGHSAYGDCAMECSLSGPFYETVRAKARSFSGVAAFAGPLEMDLSGNGPASIARGEYVSGDFFSTLGVKMALGRPLGREDDSRSAPPAIVLSYGYWQRAFGGDRSVIGRTIRLNNTSVVIAGVAEAAFTSLTPGKTQDFFLPFALSDRVRSEWWGNNDRYNDPATFWVVIVARLKAGVSIRQAQEEASALFRNEMVHGAKPLLKEA
;
A
#
# COMPACT_ATOMS: atom_id res chain seq x y z
N MET A 1 24.78 -28.20 -1.53
CA MET A 1 25.83 -27.51 -2.34
C MET A 1 26.34 -28.31 -3.56
N VAL A 2 25.79 -29.49 -3.90
CA VAL A 2 26.20 -30.27 -5.09
C VAL A 2 25.63 -29.71 -6.40
N TRP A 3 24.45 -29.09 -6.35
CA TRP A 3 23.78 -28.49 -7.51
C TRP A 3 24.53 -27.26 -8.06
N ALA A 4 24.99 -26.36 -7.18
CA ALA A 4 25.79 -25.20 -7.58
C ALA A 4 27.12 -25.60 -8.23
N ARG A 5 27.81 -26.63 -7.71
CA ARG A 5 29.06 -27.14 -8.30
C ARG A 5 28.82 -27.83 -9.65
N ARG A 6 27.75 -28.60 -9.80
CA ARG A 6 27.33 -29.18 -11.10
C ARG A 6 26.94 -28.10 -12.10
N PHE A 7 26.21 -27.08 -11.66
CA PHE A 7 25.84 -25.93 -12.48
C PHE A 7 27.08 -25.15 -12.94
N TRP A 8 28.05 -24.92 -12.05
CA TRP A 8 29.28 -24.19 -12.35
C TRP A 8 30.24 -24.97 -13.26
N LEU A 9 30.37 -26.28 -13.07
CA LEU A 9 31.13 -27.15 -13.99
C LEU A 9 30.48 -27.21 -15.38
N LYS A 10 29.14 -27.25 -15.43
CA LYS A 10 28.39 -27.17 -16.68
C LYS A 10 28.51 -25.75 -17.31
N LEU A 11 28.66 -24.70 -16.51
CA LEU A 11 28.91 -23.32 -16.97
C LEU A 11 30.33 -23.16 -17.55
N GLN A 12 31.33 -23.84 -16.99
CA GLN A 12 32.68 -23.87 -17.55
C GLN A 12 32.76 -24.66 -18.86
N SER A 13 31.92 -25.69 -19.06
CA SER A 13 31.85 -26.40 -20.33
C SER A 13 31.26 -25.57 -21.48
N LEU A 14 30.42 -24.56 -21.17
CA LEU A 14 29.92 -23.59 -22.18
C LEU A 14 31.07 -22.82 -22.85
N PHE A 15 32.11 -22.45 -22.10
CA PHE A 15 33.28 -21.73 -22.62
C PHE A 15 34.32 -22.64 -23.30
N ARG A 16 34.17 -23.97 -23.20
CA ARG A 16 35.10 -24.97 -23.76
C ARG A 16 34.46 -25.83 -24.87
N ARG A 17 33.46 -25.30 -25.56
CA ARG A 17 32.72 -25.91 -26.68
C ARG A 17 33.59 -26.66 -27.70
N ASN A 18 34.67 -26.02 -28.19
CA ASN A 18 35.57 -26.65 -29.16
C ASN A 18 36.29 -27.87 -28.56
N ARG A 19 36.63 -27.81 -27.27
CA ARG A 19 37.40 -28.84 -26.60
C ARG A 19 36.58 -30.10 -26.34
N SER A 20 35.31 -29.97 -25.97
CA SER A 20 34.42 -31.13 -25.79
C SER A 20 34.02 -31.78 -27.12
N SER A 21 33.81 -31.00 -28.18
CA SER A 21 33.56 -31.56 -29.52
C SER A 21 34.81 -32.23 -30.10
N GLN A 22 36.00 -31.68 -29.86
CA GLN A 22 37.28 -32.31 -30.22
C GLN A 22 37.49 -33.59 -29.44
N GLN A 23 37.30 -33.57 -28.13
CA GLN A 23 37.48 -34.75 -27.28
C GLN A 23 36.57 -35.92 -27.67
N LEU A 24 35.30 -35.65 -28.01
CA LEU A 24 34.39 -36.69 -28.54
C LEU A 24 34.86 -37.23 -29.91
N ASN A 25 35.44 -36.37 -30.74
CA ASN A 25 35.98 -36.78 -32.03
C ASN A 25 37.25 -37.63 -31.87
N ASP A 26 38.11 -37.24 -30.95
CA ASP A 26 39.35 -37.94 -30.60
C ASP A 26 39.04 -39.31 -29.98
N GLU A 27 38.01 -39.40 -29.13
CA GLU A 27 37.57 -40.65 -28.51
C GLU A 27 36.97 -41.62 -29.54
N ILE A 28 36.19 -41.12 -30.51
CA ILE A 28 35.68 -41.92 -31.63
C ILE A 28 36.82 -42.43 -32.52
N GLN A 29 37.80 -41.58 -32.85
CA GLN A 29 38.96 -41.98 -33.65
C GLN A 29 39.82 -43.01 -32.92
N PHE A 30 40.05 -42.80 -31.62
CA PHE A 30 40.80 -43.73 -30.79
C PHE A 30 40.20 -45.14 -30.80
N HIS A 31 38.87 -45.26 -30.67
CA HIS A 31 38.20 -46.56 -30.72
C HIS A 31 38.26 -47.21 -32.10
N LEU A 32 38.16 -46.42 -33.18
CA LEU A 32 38.33 -46.93 -34.54
C LEU A 32 39.77 -47.43 -34.78
N ASP A 33 40.77 -46.65 -34.38
CA ASP A 33 42.18 -47.00 -34.52
C ASP A 33 42.54 -48.25 -33.71
N GLN A 34 41.99 -48.38 -32.49
CA GLN A 34 42.17 -49.58 -31.67
C GLN A 34 41.59 -50.83 -32.36
N GLN A 35 40.35 -50.76 -32.86
CA GLN A 35 39.74 -51.88 -33.58
C GLN A 35 40.50 -52.24 -34.86
N ILE A 36 41.01 -51.25 -35.58
CA ILE A 36 41.85 -51.49 -36.76
C ILE A 36 43.13 -52.23 -36.36
N ALA A 37 43.79 -51.82 -35.27
CA ALA A 37 45.01 -52.46 -34.78
C ALA A 37 44.77 -53.91 -34.32
N GLU A 38 43.65 -54.18 -33.65
CA GLU A 38 43.24 -55.54 -33.24
C GLU A 38 42.91 -56.43 -34.45
N ASN A 39 42.22 -55.89 -35.45
CA ASN A 39 41.92 -56.59 -36.70
C ASN A 39 43.21 -56.89 -37.52
N LEU A 40 44.18 -55.98 -37.52
CA LEU A 40 45.49 -56.21 -38.11
C LEU A 40 46.27 -57.30 -37.35
N ALA A 41 46.26 -57.27 -36.02
CA ALA A 41 46.93 -58.25 -35.18
C ALA A 41 46.34 -59.67 -35.30
N SER A 42 45.04 -59.77 -35.63
CA SER A 42 44.36 -61.03 -35.93
C SER A 42 44.57 -61.53 -37.36
N GLY A 43 45.39 -60.83 -38.16
CA GLY A 43 45.85 -61.30 -39.47
C GLY A 43 45.06 -60.77 -40.67
N MET A 44 44.17 -59.78 -40.49
CA MET A 44 43.46 -59.15 -41.61
C MET A 44 44.36 -58.23 -42.43
N SER A 45 44.04 -58.07 -43.71
CA SER A 45 44.67 -57.04 -44.55
C SER A 45 44.24 -55.63 -44.11
N THR A 46 45.03 -54.61 -44.46
CA THR A 46 44.83 -53.22 -44.00
C THR A 46 43.50 -52.62 -44.42
N GLU A 47 43.03 -52.94 -45.62
CA GLU A 47 41.72 -52.50 -46.12
C GLU A 47 40.59 -53.27 -45.43
N GLU A 48 40.71 -54.58 -45.26
CA GLU A 48 39.70 -55.39 -44.58
C GLU A 48 39.54 -55.01 -43.11
N ALA A 49 40.64 -54.73 -42.40
CA ALA A 49 40.65 -54.29 -41.01
C ALA A 49 39.91 -52.96 -40.81
N ARG A 50 40.08 -52.00 -41.75
CA ARG A 50 39.36 -50.71 -41.76
C ARG A 50 37.88 -50.88 -42.02
N TYR A 51 37.51 -51.65 -43.04
CA TYR A 51 36.10 -51.91 -43.36
C TYR A 51 35.39 -52.71 -42.25
N ALA A 52 36.09 -53.61 -41.56
CA ALA A 52 35.56 -54.34 -40.41
C ALA A 52 35.33 -53.40 -39.20
N ALA A 53 36.29 -52.53 -38.87
CA ALA A 53 36.16 -51.55 -37.79
C ALA A 53 35.04 -50.54 -38.04
N MET A 54 34.91 -50.01 -39.26
CA MET A 54 33.81 -49.09 -39.61
C MET A 54 32.43 -49.76 -39.51
N ARG A 55 32.31 -51.04 -39.91
CA ARG A 55 31.05 -51.80 -39.78
C ARG A 55 30.71 -52.11 -38.33
N ALA A 56 31.70 -52.43 -37.52
CA ALA A 56 31.52 -52.72 -36.10
C ALA A 56 31.17 -51.46 -35.28
N PHE A 57 31.77 -50.31 -35.61
CA PHE A 57 31.52 -49.04 -34.93
C PHE A 57 30.16 -48.41 -35.29
N GLY A 58 29.62 -48.71 -36.47
CA GLY A 58 28.31 -48.23 -36.92
C GLY A 58 28.36 -46.85 -37.58
N ASN A 59 27.32 -46.02 -37.39
CA ASN A 59 27.26 -44.67 -37.96
C ASN A 59 27.79 -43.61 -36.95
N PRO A 60 29.07 -43.22 -37.01
CA PRO A 60 29.66 -42.24 -36.10
C PRO A 60 29.02 -40.85 -36.17
N ALA A 61 28.36 -40.48 -37.28
CA ALA A 61 27.62 -39.22 -37.35
C ALA A 61 26.36 -39.26 -36.48
N TYR A 62 25.63 -40.38 -36.49
CA TYR A 62 24.42 -40.56 -35.68
C TYR A 62 24.73 -40.57 -34.18
N LEU A 63 25.80 -41.25 -33.75
CA LEU A 63 26.24 -41.28 -32.35
C LEU A 63 26.69 -39.89 -31.85
N LYS A 64 27.33 -39.09 -32.72
CA LYS A 64 27.66 -37.69 -32.40
C LYS A 64 26.42 -36.83 -32.23
N GLU A 65 25.39 -37.03 -33.06
CA GLU A 65 24.11 -36.31 -32.97
C GLU A 65 23.41 -36.62 -31.63
N GLN A 66 23.26 -37.90 -31.27
CA GLN A 66 22.66 -38.31 -29.98
C GLN A 66 23.44 -37.78 -28.76
N THR A 67 24.76 -37.76 -28.84
CA THR A 67 25.62 -37.25 -27.75
C THR A 67 25.53 -35.72 -27.64
N ARG A 68 25.28 -35.04 -28.75
CA ARG A 68 25.02 -33.58 -28.77
C ARG A 68 23.65 -33.25 -28.19
N ASP A 69 22.61 -34.02 -28.47
CA ASP A 69 21.26 -33.81 -27.91
C ASP A 69 21.20 -34.05 -26.40
N THR A 70 22.09 -34.89 -25.86
CA THR A 70 22.22 -35.11 -24.41
C THR A 70 22.99 -34.00 -23.69
N TRP A 71 23.70 -33.13 -24.43
CA TRP A 71 24.29 -31.92 -23.86
C TRP A 71 23.20 -30.86 -23.70
N GLY A 72 22.60 -30.83 -22.51
CA GLY A 72 21.52 -29.92 -22.10
C GLY A 72 21.85 -28.41 -22.11
N TRP A 73 22.68 -27.94 -23.03
CA TRP A 73 22.99 -26.56 -23.38
C TRP A 73 22.61 -26.21 -24.82
N PHE A 74 22.35 -27.21 -25.68
CA PHE A 74 21.90 -27.01 -27.06
C PHE A 74 20.60 -26.21 -27.14
N TRP A 75 19.67 -26.43 -26.21
CA TRP A 75 18.42 -25.65 -26.11
C TRP A 75 18.66 -24.14 -25.88
N LEU A 76 19.72 -23.74 -25.15
CA LEU A 76 20.07 -22.32 -25.00
C LEU A 76 20.66 -21.73 -26.29
N GLU A 77 21.47 -22.50 -27.01
CA GLU A 77 21.99 -22.07 -28.32
C GLU A 77 20.87 -21.95 -29.35
N GLN A 78 19.91 -22.87 -29.35
CA GLN A 78 18.69 -22.79 -30.15
C GLN A 78 17.87 -21.57 -29.80
N ILE A 79 17.57 -21.34 -28.51
CA ILE A 79 16.85 -20.14 -28.06
C ILE A 79 17.58 -18.85 -28.47
N ALA A 80 18.91 -18.79 -28.35
CA ALA A 80 19.68 -17.63 -28.77
C ALA A 80 19.66 -17.43 -30.30
N GLY A 81 19.71 -18.52 -31.07
CA GLY A 81 19.54 -18.53 -32.52
C GLY A 81 18.15 -18.03 -32.93
N ASP A 82 17.11 -18.56 -32.31
CA ASP A 82 15.71 -18.21 -32.53
C ASP A 82 15.42 -16.75 -32.15
N LEU A 83 15.97 -16.27 -31.03
CA LEU A 83 15.89 -14.85 -30.63
C LEU A 83 16.55 -13.93 -31.64
N ARG A 84 17.76 -14.28 -32.13
CA ARG A 84 18.46 -13.50 -33.17
C ARG A 84 17.68 -13.48 -34.48
N TYR A 85 17.16 -14.63 -34.88
CA TYR A 85 16.36 -14.77 -36.09
C TYR A 85 15.06 -13.98 -35.97
N GLY A 86 14.34 -14.12 -34.85
CA GLY A 86 13.15 -13.35 -34.53
C GLY A 86 13.40 -11.85 -34.53
N ALA A 87 14.46 -11.36 -33.88
CA ALA A 87 14.82 -9.95 -33.89
C ALA A 87 15.13 -9.41 -35.30
N ARG A 88 15.75 -10.24 -36.15
CA ARG A 88 16.00 -9.88 -37.55
C ARG A 88 14.71 -9.83 -38.37
N MET A 89 13.77 -10.73 -38.09
CA MET A 89 12.45 -10.76 -38.72
C MET A 89 11.64 -9.51 -38.33
N LEU A 90 11.61 -9.16 -37.05
CA LEU A 90 10.95 -7.96 -36.53
C LEU A 90 11.51 -6.67 -37.16
N ARG A 91 12.83 -6.60 -37.35
CA ARG A 91 13.49 -5.48 -38.05
C ARG A 91 13.15 -5.40 -39.54
N ARG A 92 12.81 -6.51 -40.19
CA ARG A 92 12.43 -6.52 -41.62
C ARG A 92 10.97 -6.10 -41.84
N SER A 93 10.11 -6.23 -40.83
CA SER A 93 8.70 -5.84 -40.89
C SER A 93 8.39 -4.72 -39.87
N PRO A 94 8.96 -3.51 -40.03
CA PRO A 94 8.88 -2.46 -39.02
C PRO A 94 7.44 -1.97 -38.76
N GLY A 95 6.57 -1.94 -39.78
CA GLY A 95 5.16 -1.52 -39.61
C GLY A 95 4.36 -2.46 -38.71
N PHE A 96 4.34 -3.76 -39.04
CA PHE A 96 3.66 -4.78 -38.22
C PHE A 96 4.23 -4.86 -36.80
N THR A 97 5.57 -4.87 -36.70
CA THR A 97 6.26 -4.90 -35.41
C THR A 97 5.89 -3.69 -34.55
N SER A 98 5.81 -2.50 -35.13
CA SER A 98 5.45 -1.28 -34.39
C SER A 98 4.03 -1.36 -33.83
N VAL A 99 3.05 -1.80 -34.64
CA VAL A 99 1.66 -1.97 -34.17
C VAL A 99 1.60 -2.99 -33.03
N ALA A 100 2.27 -4.14 -33.18
CA ALA A 100 2.31 -5.18 -32.15
C ALA A 100 2.96 -4.68 -30.85
N VAL A 101 4.11 -4.02 -30.94
CA VAL A 101 4.83 -3.46 -29.78
C VAL A 101 4.00 -2.38 -29.09
N LEU A 102 3.39 -1.47 -29.84
CA LEU A 102 2.53 -0.41 -29.27
C LEU A 102 1.30 -0.99 -28.59
N THR A 103 0.68 -2.02 -29.18
CA THR A 103 -0.48 -2.69 -28.59
C THR A 103 -0.11 -3.39 -27.28
N LEU A 104 1.02 -4.10 -27.27
CA LEU A 104 1.52 -4.77 -26.08
C LEU A 104 1.93 -3.75 -25.00
N ALA A 105 2.62 -2.69 -25.38
CA ALA A 105 3.04 -1.61 -24.48
C ALA A 105 1.84 -0.90 -23.87
N LEU A 106 0.78 -0.64 -24.66
CA LEU A 106 -0.45 -0.04 -24.15
C LEU A 106 -1.18 -0.99 -23.20
N GLY A 107 -1.31 -2.27 -23.53
CA GLY A 107 -1.95 -3.26 -22.66
C GLY A 107 -1.21 -3.46 -21.34
N ILE A 108 0.12 -3.58 -21.38
CA ILE A 108 0.97 -3.68 -20.18
C ILE A 108 0.88 -2.37 -19.38
N GLY A 109 1.10 -1.24 -20.03
CA GLY A 109 1.12 0.08 -19.39
C GLY A 109 -0.21 0.44 -18.75
N ALA A 110 -1.34 0.20 -19.43
CA ALA A 110 -2.68 0.46 -18.89
C ALA A 110 -2.97 -0.42 -17.68
N ASN A 111 -2.70 -1.73 -17.75
CA ASN A 111 -2.90 -2.63 -16.62
C ASN A 111 -2.00 -2.25 -15.44
N THR A 112 -0.72 -1.97 -15.68
CA THR A 112 0.21 -1.52 -14.64
C THR A 112 -0.22 -0.19 -14.02
N ALA A 113 -0.71 0.76 -14.82
CA ALA A 113 -1.19 2.05 -14.33
C ALA A 113 -2.44 1.90 -13.45
N ILE A 114 -3.42 1.09 -13.88
CA ILE A 114 -4.62 0.79 -13.09
C ILE A 114 -4.23 0.14 -11.77
N PHE A 115 -3.40 -0.90 -11.79
CA PHE A 115 -2.97 -1.58 -10.57
C PHE A 115 -2.15 -0.66 -9.66
N SER A 116 -1.28 0.19 -10.19
CA SER A 116 -0.52 1.15 -9.39
C SER A 116 -1.43 2.20 -8.74
N PHE A 117 -2.45 2.66 -9.45
CA PHE A 117 -3.46 3.57 -8.90
C PHE A 117 -4.28 2.90 -7.80
N VAL A 118 -4.77 1.68 -8.05
CA VAL A 118 -5.49 0.88 -7.05
C VAL A 118 -4.60 0.60 -5.84
N ASP A 119 -3.34 0.27 -6.01
CA ASP A 119 -2.42 0.03 -4.89
C ASP A 119 -2.21 1.30 -4.05
N ALA A 120 -1.94 2.43 -4.71
CA ALA A 120 -1.70 3.71 -4.06
C ALA A 120 -2.92 4.28 -3.33
N VAL A 121 -4.14 3.99 -3.81
CA VAL A 121 -5.39 4.54 -3.28
C VAL A 121 -6.12 3.56 -2.36
N LEU A 122 -6.14 2.28 -2.69
CA LEU A 122 -6.97 1.25 -2.06
C LEU A 122 -6.18 0.29 -1.16
N LEU A 123 -4.93 -0.05 -1.52
CA LEU A 123 -4.17 -1.12 -0.83
C LEU A 123 -3.07 -0.61 0.11
N ARG A 124 -2.66 0.66 0.01
CA ARG A 124 -1.68 1.22 0.93
C ARG A 124 -2.30 1.34 2.31
N ALA A 125 -1.88 0.44 3.20
CA ALA A 125 -2.30 0.44 4.60
C ALA A 125 -2.15 1.85 5.18
N LEU A 126 -3.19 2.30 5.90
CA LEU A 126 -3.20 3.57 6.61
C LEU A 126 -1.87 3.70 7.38
N PRO A 127 -1.11 4.81 7.21
CA PRO A 127 0.27 4.94 7.71
C PRO A 127 0.29 5.22 9.22
N VAL A 128 -0.30 4.29 9.97
CA VAL A 128 -0.44 4.30 11.42
C VAL A 128 -0.02 2.92 11.94
N PRO A 129 0.49 2.83 13.19
CA PRO A 129 0.83 1.55 13.77
C PRO A 129 -0.38 0.61 13.88
N GLU A 130 -0.19 -0.65 13.52
CA GLU A 130 -1.18 -1.74 13.65
C GLU A 130 -2.58 -1.36 13.10
N PRO A 131 -2.70 -0.99 11.81
CA PRO A 131 -3.94 -0.51 11.23
C PRO A 131 -5.08 -1.53 11.32
N GLN A 132 -4.76 -2.83 11.38
CA GLN A 132 -5.73 -3.92 11.54
C GLN A 132 -6.49 -3.91 12.89
N GLN A 133 -6.01 -3.16 13.88
CA GLN A 133 -6.72 -2.99 15.16
C GLN A 133 -7.66 -1.78 15.16
N LEU A 134 -7.59 -0.91 14.14
CA LEU A 134 -8.46 0.24 14.04
C LEU A 134 -9.80 -0.18 13.46
N VAL A 135 -10.87 0.26 14.12
CA VAL A 135 -12.24 0.04 13.71
C VAL A 135 -12.97 1.37 13.63
N VAL A 136 -13.87 1.47 12.67
CA VAL A 136 -14.76 2.62 12.50
C VAL A 136 -16.15 2.20 12.96
N PHE A 137 -16.87 3.12 13.61
CA PHE A 137 -18.21 2.85 14.08
C PHE A 137 -19.22 3.11 12.97
N GLU A 138 -20.06 2.11 12.73
CA GLU A 138 -21.21 2.20 11.84
C GLU A 138 -22.48 1.92 12.63
N TRP A 139 -23.51 2.73 12.44
CA TRP A 139 -24.83 2.46 12.98
C TRP A 139 -25.76 1.91 11.90
N THR A 140 -26.62 0.99 12.31
CA THR A 140 -27.72 0.49 11.48
C THR A 140 -28.99 0.51 12.31
N ALA A 141 -30.10 0.89 11.68
CA ALA A 141 -31.40 0.87 12.33
C ALA A 141 -32.48 0.46 11.34
N HIS A 142 -33.44 -0.35 11.80
CA HIS A 142 -34.60 -0.74 10.99
C HIS A 142 -35.48 0.48 10.64
N ALA A 143 -35.64 1.41 11.57
CA ALA A 143 -36.29 2.69 11.35
C ALA A 143 -35.25 3.80 11.43
N LYS A 144 -35.22 4.69 10.43
CA LYS A 144 -34.26 5.80 10.40
C LYS A 144 -34.52 6.77 11.56
N PRO A 145 -33.55 6.98 12.47
CA PRO A 145 -33.70 7.97 13.54
C PRO A 145 -33.77 9.37 12.95
N LYS A 146 -34.51 10.26 13.60
CA LYS A 146 -34.60 11.68 13.19
C LYS A 146 -33.41 12.45 13.77
N PHE A 147 -32.36 12.63 12.97
CA PHE A 147 -31.21 13.45 13.32
C PHE A 147 -30.92 14.49 12.22
N THR A 148 -30.03 15.43 12.52
CA THR A 148 -29.51 16.41 11.56
C THR A 148 -28.00 16.29 11.43
N GLY A 149 -27.42 16.89 10.38
CA GLY A 149 -25.98 16.80 10.13
C GLY A 149 -25.59 15.59 9.29
N HIS A 150 -24.34 15.59 8.85
CA HIS A 150 -23.79 14.56 7.99
C HIS A 150 -22.25 14.59 8.08
N SER A 151 -21.64 13.42 8.16
CA SER A 151 -20.22 13.20 7.92
C SER A 151 -20.03 11.83 7.28
N ALA A 152 -18.95 11.69 6.52
CA ALA A 152 -18.64 10.49 5.76
C ALA A 152 -17.15 10.18 5.88
N TYR A 153 -16.81 8.90 5.81
CA TYR A 153 -15.44 8.40 5.90
C TYR A 153 -15.21 7.28 4.89
N GLY A 154 -14.24 7.46 3.99
CA GLY A 154 -14.00 6.51 2.89
C GLY A 154 -15.29 6.26 2.09
N ASP A 155 -15.70 5.00 2.00
CA ASP A 155 -16.93 4.55 1.33
C ASP A 155 -18.17 4.60 2.25
N CYS A 156 -17.98 4.90 3.54
CA CYS A 156 -19.06 4.98 4.51
C CYS A 156 -19.69 6.37 4.50
N ALA A 157 -20.99 6.42 4.24
CA ALA A 157 -21.77 7.64 4.15
C ALA A 157 -22.44 7.98 5.50
N MET A 158 -23.77 8.00 5.54
CA MET A 158 -24.53 8.43 6.72
C MET A 158 -24.39 7.47 7.91
N GLU A 159 -24.07 6.22 7.64
CA GLU A 159 -23.95 5.13 8.62
C GLU A 159 -22.75 5.34 9.57
N CYS A 160 -21.73 6.09 9.15
CA CYS A 160 -20.60 6.47 10.01
C CYS A 160 -20.78 7.83 10.70
N SER A 161 -21.89 8.52 10.42
CA SER A 161 -22.21 9.79 11.05
C SER A 161 -22.86 9.53 12.41
N LEU A 162 -22.18 9.90 13.49
CA LEU A 162 -22.62 9.74 14.88
C LEU A 162 -22.60 11.10 15.59
N SER A 163 -23.11 11.15 16.82
CA SER A 163 -23.15 12.39 17.62
C SER A 163 -21.94 12.51 18.56
N GLY A 164 -21.56 13.74 18.88
CA GLY A 164 -20.52 14.03 19.87
C GLY A 164 -20.81 13.40 21.25
N PRO A 165 -22.05 13.47 21.78
CA PRO A 165 -22.37 12.82 23.06
C PRO A 165 -22.22 11.30 23.01
N PHE A 166 -22.51 10.66 21.88
CA PHE A 166 -22.28 9.22 21.74
C PHE A 166 -20.78 8.88 21.76
N TYR A 167 -19.94 9.66 21.07
CA TYR A 167 -18.48 9.55 21.18
C TYR A 167 -18.01 9.65 22.64
N GLU A 168 -18.51 10.64 23.37
CA GLU A 168 -18.20 10.83 24.79
C GLU A 168 -18.61 9.62 25.64
N THR A 169 -19.80 9.06 25.39
CA THR A 169 -20.28 7.83 26.04
C THR A 169 -19.39 6.62 25.74
N VAL A 170 -19.01 6.40 24.48
CA VAL A 170 -18.10 5.30 24.09
C VAL A 170 -16.73 5.49 24.75
N ARG A 171 -16.16 6.70 24.71
CA ARG A 171 -14.87 7.02 25.35
C ARG A 171 -14.88 6.75 26.85
N ALA A 172 -15.97 7.07 27.54
CA ALA A 172 -16.06 6.93 29.00
C ALA A 172 -16.35 5.48 29.44
N LYS A 173 -17.24 4.78 28.73
CA LYS A 173 -17.83 3.52 29.19
C LYS A 173 -17.26 2.29 28.52
N ALA A 174 -16.87 2.37 27.24
CA ALA A 174 -16.43 1.19 26.51
C ALA A 174 -15.09 0.66 27.06
N ARG A 175 -14.97 -0.66 27.16
CA ARG A 175 -13.81 -1.37 27.71
C ARG A 175 -13.08 -2.19 26.66
N SER A 176 -13.69 -2.44 25.50
CA SER A 176 -13.11 -3.18 24.38
C SER A 176 -11.98 -2.43 23.65
N PHE A 177 -11.86 -1.11 23.85
CA PHE A 177 -10.94 -0.25 23.10
C PHE A 177 -9.77 0.24 23.96
N SER A 178 -8.58 0.28 23.38
CA SER A 178 -7.36 0.86 23.98
C SER A 178 -7.28 2.37 23.79
N GLY A 179 -7.95 2.90 22.75
CA GLY A 179 -8.13 4.33 22.50
C GLY A 179 -9.37 4.55 21.64
N VAL A 180 -10.03 5.70 21.83
CA VAL A 180 -11.21 6.11 21.08
C VAL A 180 -11.01 7.56 20.65
N ALA A 181 -11.11 7.80 19.35
CA ALA A 181 -10.97 9.11 18.76
C ALA A 181 -12.18 9.44 17.89
N ALA A 182 -12.40 10.73 17.73
CA ALA A 182 -13.43 11.26 16.85
C ALA A 182 -12.80 12.26 15.89
N PHE A 183 -13.39 12.39 14.71
CA PHE A 183 -13.04 13.44 13.75
C PHE A 183 -14.24 13.83 12.88
N ALA A 184 -14.19 15.04 12.30
CA ALA A 184 -15.21 15.56 11.41
C ALA A 184 -14.63 16.58 10.43
N GLY A 185 -15.09 16.54 9.18
CA GLY A 185 -14.64 17.45 8.13
C GLY A 185 -14.69 16.82 6.73
N PRO A 186 -14.01 17.42 5.74
CA PRO A 186 -13.19 18.63 5.82
C PRO A 186 -14.03 19.91 5.99
N LEU A 187 -13.40 20.96 6.51
CA LEU A 187 -13.92 22.33 6.60
C LEU A 187 -12.97 23.26 5.86
N GLU A 188 -13.50 24.14 5.03
CA GLU A 188 -12.72 25.23 4.44
C GLU A 188 -12.77 26.45 5.36
N MET A 189 -11.59 26.99 5.70
CA MET A 189 -11.44 28.12 6.61
C MET A 189 -10.47 29.14 6.04
N ASP A 190 -10.75 30.42 6.30
CA ASP A 190 -9.83 31.51 6.00
C ASP A 190 -8.66 31.44 6.97
N LEU A 191 -7.45 31.32 6.45
CA LEU A 191 -6.23 31.29 7.24
C LEU A 191 -5.42 32.56 6.95
N SER A 192 -5.05 33.27 8.03
CA SER A 192 -4.18 34.45 7.97
C SER A 192 -3.14 34.46 9.11
N GLY A 193 -2.13 35.32 9.01
CA GLY A 193 -1.03 35.41 9.99
C GLY A 193 0.23 34.62 9.61
N ASN A 194 0.24 33.94 8.47
CA ASN A 194 1.40 33.28 7.85
C ASN A 194 1.81 33.88 6.50
N GLY A 195 1.20 35.01 6.10
CA GLY A 195 1.38 35.63 4.79
C GLY A 195 0.07 36.22 4.28
N PRO A 196 -0.13 36.31 2.95
CA PRO A 196 -1.43 36.60 2.36
C PRO A 196 -2.49 35.62 2.85
N ALA A 197 -3.73 36.09 3.02
CA ALA A 197 -4.83 35.23 3.42
C ALA A 197 -5.06 34.12 2.37
N SER A 198 -5.33 32.91 2.83
CA SER A 198 -5.55 31.73 1.98
C SER A 198 -6.65 30.86 2.56
N ILE A 199 -7.33 30.08 1.72
CA ILE A 199 -8.26 29.05 2.19
C ILE A 199 -7.46 27.80 2.51
N ALA A 200 -7.64 27.27 3.72
CA ALA A 200 -7.02 26.03 4.17
C ALA A 200 -8.09 25.02 4.61
N ARG A 201 -7.79 23.72 4.42
CA ARG A 201 -8.70 22.64 4.79
C ARG A 201 -8.37 22.08 6.18
N GLY A 202 -9.30 22.25 7.10
CA GLY A 202 -9.23 21.74 8.46
C GLY A 202 -10.01 20.45 8.65
N GLU A 203 -9.66 19.73 9.71
CA GLU A 203 -10.42 18.58 10.22
C GLU A 203 -10.54 18.70 11.74
N TYR A 204 -11.77 18.71 12.26
CA TYR A 204 -11.99 18.61 13.68
C TYR A 204 -11.53 17.25 14.17
N VAL A 205 -10.83 17.23 15.29
CA VAL A 205 -10.33 16.01 15.92
C VAL A 205 -10.58 16.05 17.41
N SER A 206 -10.81 14.91 18.02
CA SER A 206 -10.84 14.79 19.49
C SER A 206 -9.45 14.97 20.09
N GLY A 207 -9.37 15.36 21.35
CA GLY A 207 -8.09 15.45 22.09
C GLY A 207 -7.26 14.15 22.12
N ASP A 208 -7.91 12.98 22.02
CA ASP A 208 -7.24 11.66 21.99
C ASP A 208 -6.92 11.17 20.57
N PHE A 209 -7.04 12.02 19.54
CA PHE A 209 -6.95 11.60 18.13
C PHE A 209 -5.56 11.07 17.77
N PHE A 210 -4.52 11.88 17.95
CA PHE A 210 -3.16 11.48 17.57
C PHE A 210 -2.65 10.31 18.41
N SER A 211 -2.99 10.25 19.71
CA SER A 211 -2.60 9.17 20.60
C SER A 211 -3.29 7.85 20.24
N THR A 212 -4.59 7.87 19.94
CA THR A 212 -5.35 6.68 19.51
C THR A 212 -4.81 6.12 18.19
N LEU A 213 -4.49 6.99 17.24
CA LEU A 213 -3.93 6.61 15.95
C LEU A 213 -2.46 6.21 16.04
N GLY A 214 -1.73 6.63 17.07
CA GLY A 214 -0.29 6.43 17.17
C GLY A 214 0.53 7.28 16.20
N VAL A 215 -0.04 8.41 15.76
CA VAL A 215 0.60 9.36 14.85
C VAL A 215 1.61 10.20 15.63
N LYS A 216 2.84 10.26 15.12
CA LYS A 216 3.92 11.04 15.72
C LYS A 216 3.95 12.45 15.18
N MET A 217 4.56 13.35 15.95
CA MET A 217 4.82 14.73 15.53
C MET A 217 6.22 14.83 14.93
N ALA A 218 6.34 15.51 13.79
CA ALA A 218 7.62 15.95 13.26
C ALA A 218 8.21 17.09 14.10
N LEU A 219 7.35 17.98 14.63
CA LEU A 219 7.73 19.11 15.48
C LEU A 219 6.65 19.39 16.53
N GLY A 220 7.05 19.93 17.68
CA GLY A 220 6.13 20.33 18.74
C GLY A 220 5.46 19.14 19.43
N ARG A 221 4.19 19.31 19.79
CA ARG A 221 3.38 18.31 20.51
C ARG A 221 2.07 18.01 19.79
N PRO A 222 1.49 16.81 19.97
CA PRO A 222 0.15 16.55 19.47
C PRO A 222 -0.88 17.38 20.26
N LEU A 223 -2.09 17.49 19.69
CA LEU A 223 -3.26 17.88 20.48
C LEU A 223 -3.55 16.79 21.52
N GLY A 224 -3.87 17.22 22.73
CA GLY A 224 -4.25 16.37 23.85
C GLY A 224 -5.67 16.66 24.34
N ARG A 225 -6.11 15.93 25.37
CA ARG A 225 -7.44 16.11 26.01
C ARG A 225 -7.58 17.49 26.65
N GLU A 226 -6.47 18.05 27.11
CA GLU A 226 -6.37 19.38 27.68
C GLU A 226 -6.63 20.49 26.66
N ASP A 227 -6.43 20.24 25.36
CA ASP A 227 -6.70 21.20 24.28
C ASP A 227 -8.16 21.11 23.78
N ASP A 228 -8.81 19.96 23.99
CA ASP A 228 -10.19 19.70 23.57
C ASP A 228 -11.20 20.06 24.69
N SER A 229 -11.03 21.26 25.22
CA SER A 229 -11.91 21.85 26.22
C SER A 229 -12.29 23.27 25.82
N ARG A 230 -13.53 23.68 26.14
CA ARG A 230 -13.99 25.06 25.90
C ARG A 230 -13.13 26.09 26.67
N SER A 231 -12.53 25.73 27.80
CA SER A 231 -11.64 26.64 28.54
C SER A 231 -10.19 26.63 28.04
N ALA A 232 -9.83 25.71 27.15
CA ALA A 232 -8.47 25.59 26.66
C ALA A 232 -8.08 26.77 25.74
N PRO A 233 -6.81 27.21 25.79
CA PRO A 233 -6.25 28.06 24.76
C PRO A 233 -6.36 27.37 23.39
N PRO A 234 -6.87 28.05 22.34
CA PRO A 234 -7.01 27.44 21.02
C PRO A 234 -5.66 27.02 20.43
N ALA A 235 -5.53 25.73 20.12
CA ALA A 235 -4.33 25.13 19.54
C ALA A 235 -4.68 24.30 18.30
N ILE A 236 -3.74 24.21 17.36
CA ILE A 236 -3.86 23.37 16.16
C ILE A 236 -2.57 22.58 15.90
N VAL A 237 -2.69 21.51 15.14
CA VAL A 237 -1.56 20.77 14.55
C VAL A 237 -1.61 20.91 13.04
N LEU A 238 -0.49 21.30 12.42
CA LEU A 238 -0.39 21.36 10.95
C LEU A 238 -0.08 19.99 10.36
N SER A 239 -0.55 19.72 9.14
CA SER A 239 0.00 18.62 8.36
C SER A 239 1.40 18.98 7.87
N TYR A 240 2.26 17.96 7.71
CA TYR A 240 3.62 18.16 7.22
C TYR A 240 3.65 18.86 5.86
N GLY A 241 2.74 18.45 4.95
CA GLY A 241 2.66 19.03 3.61
C GLY A 241 2.29 20.51 3.63
N TYR A 242 1.35 20.93 4.49
CA TYR A 242 0.99 22.34 4.61
C TYR A 242 2.11 23.16 5.25
N TRP A 243 2.75 22.63 6.30
CA TRP A 243 3.92 23.27 6.91
C TRP A 243 5.05 23.53 5.90
N GLN A 244 5.35 22.57 5.03
CA GLN A 244 6.34 22.75 3.97
C GLN A 244 5.93 23.82 2.95
N ARG A 245 4.68 23.79 2.47
CA ARG A 245 4.22 24.73 1.42
C ARG A 245 4.00 26.16 1.93
N ALA A 246 3.42 26.32 3.12
CA ALA A 246 2.98 27.61 3.65
C ALA A 246 4.00 28.27 4.58
N PHE A 247 4.86 27.49 5.24
CA PHE A 247 5.88 28.00 6.16
C PHE A 247 7.31 27.67 5.70
N GLY A 248 7.49 27.12 4.50
CA GLY A 248 8.82 26.79 3.96
C GLY A 248 9.60 25.76 4.79
N GLY A 249 8.92 24.98 5.64
CA GLY A 249 9.59 24.08 6.58
C GLY A 249 10.27 24.79 7.76
N ASP A 250 9.84 26.01 8.10
CA ASP A 250 10.39 26.76 9.24
C ASP A 250 10.04 26.09 10.58
N ARG A 251 11.07 25.71 11.34
CA ARG A 251 10.93 25.06 12.66
C ARG A 251 10.46 26.02 13.75
N SER A 252 10.58 27.34 13.54
CA SER A 252 10.11 28.38 14.46
C SER A 252 8.59 28.54 14.47
N VAL A 253 7.88 27.76 13.65
CA VAL A 253 6.41 27.77 13.55
C VAL A 253 5.72 27.35 14.86
N ILE A 254 6.37 26.54 15.70
CA ILE A 254 5.78 26.07 16.97
C ILE A 254 5.62 27.25 17.93
N GLY A 255 4.42 27.41 18.50
CA GLY A 255 4.09 28.53 19.37
C GLY A 255 3.67 29.80 18.62
N ARG A 256 3.78 29.82 17.28
CA ARG A 256 3.30 30.94 16.47
C ARG A 256 1.78 30.99 16.47
N THR A 257 1.24 32.20 16.61
CA THR A 257 -0.19 32.45 16.50
C THR A 257 -0.57 32.75 15.05
N ILE A 258 -1.61 32.08 14.56
CA ILE A 258 -2.28 32.39 13.29
C ILE A 258 -3.77 32.63 13.55
N ARG A 259 -4.51 33.08 12.54
CA ARG A 259 -5.96 33.25 12.61
C ARG A 259 -6.64 32.28 11.66
N LEU A 260 -7.58 31.51 12.20
CA LEU A 260 -8.55 30.72 11.45
C LEU A 260 -9.90 31.43 11.53
N ASN A 261 -10.41 31.87 10.38
CA ASN A 261 -11.49 32.85 10.28
C ASN A 261 -11.18 34.06 11.19
N ASN A 262 -11.94 34.24 12.27
CA ASN A 262 -11.72 35.29 13.27
C ASN A 262 -11.19 34.79 14.62
N THR A 263 -10.77 33.52 14.71
CA THR A 263 -10.22 32.93 15.92
C THR A 263 -8.69 32.84 15.86
N SER A 264 -8.03 33.46 16.82
CA SER A 264 -6.58 33.28 17.02
C SER A 264 -6.30 31.89 17.58
N VAL A 265 -5.39 31.15 16.95
CA VAL A 265 -4.96 29.80 17.36
C VAL A 265 -3.45 29.71 17.36
N VAL A 266 -2.90 28.92 18.28
CA VAL A 266 -1.46 28.64 18.38
C VAL A 266 -1.13 27.34 17.67
N ILE A 267 -0.02 27.32 16.93
CA ILE A 267 0.49 26.10 16.31
C ILE A 267 1.21 25.28 17.38
N ALA A 268 0.59 24.19 17.84
CA ALA A 268 1.13 23.31 18.88
C ALA A 268 2.12 22.28 18.31
N GLY A 269 1.92 21.86 17.06
CA GLY A 269 2.71 20.80 16.45
C GLY A 269 2.58 20.71 14.94
N VAL A 270 3.43 19.86 14.35
CA VAL A 270 3.37 19.44 12.95
C VAL A 270 3.34 17.91 12.94
N ALA A 271 2.32 17.31 12.33
CA ALA A 271 2.21 15.86 12.19
C ALA A 271 3.35 15.31 11.32
N GLU A 272 3.69 14.03 11.48
CA GLU A 272 4.70 13.37 10.66
C GLU A 272 4.32 13.32 9.17
N ALA A 273 5.32 13.29 8.30
CA ALA A 273 5.13 13.34 6.84
C ALA A 273 4.28 12.18 6.28
N ALA A 274 4.31 11.03 6.97
CA ALA A 274 3.54 9.86 6.57
C ALA A 274 2.02 10.06 6.77
N PHE A 275 1.60 10.93 7.70
CA PHE A 275 0.20 11.13 8.03
C PHE A 275 -0.39 12.36 7.34
N THR A 276 -1.35 12.15 6.43
CA THR A 276 -2.03 13.23 5.69
C THR A 276 -3.51 13.40 6.05
N SER A 277 -4.19 12.29 6.33
CA SER A 277 -5.59 12.20 6.76
C SER A 277 -5.90 10.74 7.08
N LEU A 278 -6.99 10.48 7.82
CA LEU A 278 -7.57 9.14 7.89
C LEU A 278 -8.27 8.71 6.59
N THR A 279 -8.75 9.65 5.77
CA THR A 279 -9.42 9.32 4.52
C THR A 279 -8.40 9.29 3.37
N PRO A 280 -8.11 8.13 2.75
CA PRO A 280 -7.16 8.05 1.64
C PRO A 280 -7.53 8.99 0.49
N GLY A 281 -6.53 9.60 -0.14
CA GLY A 281 -6.72 10.55 -1.25
C GLY A 281 -7.25 11.93 -0.84
N LYS A 282 -7.67 12.13 0.41
CA LYS A 282 -7.98 13.45 0.96
C LYS A 282 -6.80 13.95 1.80
N THR A 283 -6.41 15.20 1.60
CA THR A 283 -5.35 15.85 2.38
C THR A 283 -5.97 16.94 3.22
N GLN A 284 -5.57 17.00 4.50
CA GLN A 284 -5.90 18.09 5.41
C GLN A 284 -4.67 18.99 5.57
N ASP A 285 -4.89 20.28 5.70
CA ASP A 285 -3.83 21.26 5.95
C ASP A 285 -3.54 21.38 7.45
N PHE A 286 -4.57 21.23 8.29
CA PHE A 286 -4.44 21.28 9.75
C PHE A 286 -5.55 20.49 10.46
N PHE A 287 -5.31 20.21 11.74
CA PHE A 287 -6.20 19.53 12.67
C PHE A 287 -6.48 20.45 13.85
N LEU A 288 -7.74 20.56 14.26
CA LEU A 288 -8.17 21.40 15.37
C LEU A 288 -9.13 20.68 16.32
N PRO A 289 -9.14 20.98 17.64
CA PRO A 289 -10.04 20.33 18.58
C PRO A 289 -11.52 20.58 18.30
N PHE A 290 -12.39 19.61 18.59
CA PHE A 290 -13.86 19.79 18.53
C PHE A 290 -14.34 20.92 19.41
N ALA A 291 -13.69 21.19 20.55
CA ALA A 291 -14.00 22.30 21.43
C ALA A 291 -13.88 23.69 20.75
N LEU A 292 -13.19 23.79 19.61
CA LEU A 292 -13.11 25.02 18.81
C LEU A 292 -14.26 25.17 17.79
N SER A 293 -15.11 24.16 17.62
CA SER A 293 -16.15 24.16 16.58
C SER A 293 -17.13 25.32 16.67
N ASP A 294 -17.50 25.75 17.88
CA ASP A 294 -18.37 26.91 18.11
C ASP A 294 -17.63 28.25 17.93
N ARG A 295 -16.30 28.28 18.06
CA ARG A 295 -15.48 29.51 18.01
C ARG A 295 -15.07 29.88 16.60
N VAL A 296 -14.68 28.88 15.80
CA VAL A 296 -14.08 29.08 14.49
C VAL A 296 -15.14 29.14 13.38
N ARG A 297 -16.38 28.71 13.63
CA ARG A 297 -17.43 28.72 12.62
C ARG A 297 -17.85 30.14 12.23
N SER A 298 -18.07 30.34 10.93
CA SER A 298 -18.67 31.58 10.43
C SER A 298 -20.15 31.67 10.82
N GLU A 299 -20.63 32.90 11.00
CA GLU A 299 -22.01 33.23 11.39
C GLU A 299 -23.07 32.57 10.49
N TRP A 300 -22.71 32.23 9.25
CA TRP A 300 -23.56 31.58 8.24
C TRP A 300 -24.06 30.18 8.61
N TRP A 301 -23.35 29.45 9.47
CA TRP A 301 -23.70 28.07 9.83
C TRP A 301 -24.57 27.96 11.10
N GLY A 302 -24.98 29.09 11.68
CA GLY A 302 -25.70 29.20 12.95
C GLY A 302 -24.78 29.04 14.17
N ASN A 303 -25.29 29.27 15.38
CA ASN A 303 -24.50 29.20 16.63
C ASN A 303 -25.03 28.11 17.59
N ASN A 304 -25.47 26.98 17.03
CA ASN A 304 -25.96 25.87 17.83
C ASN A 304 -24.79 24.99 18.27
N ASP A 305 -24.78 24.61 19.55
CA ASP A 305 -23.83 23.66 20.17
C ASP A 305 -24.00 22.25 19.57
N ARG A 306 -23.51 22.08 18.33
CA ARG A 306 -23.69 20.85 17.54
C ARG A 306 -22.88 19.70 18.10
N TYR A 307 -21.76 19.98 18.76
CA TYR A 307 -20.96 18.94 19.37
C TYR A 307 -21.70 18.30 20.54
N ASN A 308 -22.42 19.08 21.35
CA ASN A 308 -23.16 18.55 22.50
C ASN A 308 -24.62 18.16 22.20
N ASP A 309 -25.11 18.35 20.97
CA ASP A 309 -26.47 17.96 20.62
C ASP A 309 -26.56 16.46 20.25
N PRO A 310 -27.27 15.63 21.05
CA PRO A 310 -27.41 14.20 20.75
C PRO A 310 -28.12 13.90 19.43
N ALA A 311 -28.91 14.85 18.91
CA ALA A 311 -29.65 14.74 17.65
C ALA A 311 -28.87 15.27 16.43
N THR A 312 -27.63 15.74 16.61
CA THR A 312 -26.78 16.18 15.52
C THR A 312 -25.69 15.12 15.26
N PHE A 313 -25.82 14.40 14.15
CA PHE A 313 -24.89 13.35 13.72
C PHE A 313 -23.94 13.93 12.68
N TRP A 314 -22.69 14.16 13.05
CA TRP A 314 -21.67 14.77 12.20
C TRP A 314 -20.24 14.43 12.64
N VAL A 315 -20.11 13.40 13.47
CA VAL A 315 -18.84 12.95 14.05
C VAL A 315 -18.61 11.52 13.58
N VAL A 316 -17.42 11.25 13.03
CA VAL A 316 -16.96 9.89 12.75
C VAL A 316 -16.14 9.42 13.94
N ILE A 317 -16.43 8.21 14.43
CA ILE A 317 -15.71 7.60 15.56
C ILE A 317 -14.82 6.49 15.04
N VAL A 318 -13.54 6.56 15.41
CA VAL A 318 -12.55 5.51 15.21
C VAL A 318 -12.04 5.05 16.57
N ALA A 319 -11.83 3.75 16.73
CA ALA A 319 -11.25 3.21 17.95
C ALA A 319 -10.21 2.14 17.65
N ARG A 320 -9.28 1.96 18.57
CA ARG A 320 -8.30 0.87 18.53
C ARG A 320 -8.76 -0.25 19.44
N LEU A 321 -8.91 -1.45 18.91
CA LEU A 321 -9.22 -2.64 19.69
C LEU A 321 -8.10 -2.94 20.70
N LYS A 322 -8.46 -3.42 21.90
CA LYS A 322 -7.48 -4.00 22.81
C LYS A 322 -6.98 -5.33 22.27
N ALA A 323 -5.74 -5.68 22.61
CA ALA A 323 -5.16 -6.98 22.28
C ALA A 323 -6.06 -8.12 22.80
N GLY A 324 -6.39 -9.07 21.92
CA GLY A 324 -7.24 -10.22 22.24
C GLY A 324 -8.75 -9.96 22.20
N VAL A 325 -9.21 -8.72 22.00
CA VAL A 325 -10.64 -8.42 21.85
C VAL A 325 -11.06 -8.63 20.39
N SER A 326 -12.09 -9.45 20.17
CA SER A 326 -12.65 -9.65 18.84
C SER A 326 -13.52 -8.48 18.42
N ILE A 327 -13.62 -8.23 17.10
CA ILE A 327 -14.51 -7.19 16.55
C ILE A 327 -15.97 -7.42 16.97
N ARG A 328 -16.41 -8.68 17.06
CA ARG A 328 -17.77 -9.04 17.50
C ARG A 328 -18.04 -8.60 18.94
N GLN A 329 -17.10 -8.85 19.85
CA GLN A 329 -17.24 -8.44 21.25
C GLN A 329 -17.29 -6.91 21.39
N ALA A 330 -16.42 -6.21 20.66
CA ALA A 330 -16.44 -4.74 20.63
C ALA A 330 -17.73 -4.19 20.03
N GLN A 331 -18.25 -4.84 18.99
CA GLN A 331 -19.52 -4.48 18.35
C GLN A 331 -20.71 -4.70 19.29
N GLU A 332 -20.77 -5.81 20.03
CA GLU A 332 -21.84 -6.08 21.00
C GLU A 332 -21.87 -5.01 22.11
N GLU A 333 -20.70 -4.63 22.65
CA GLU A 333 -20.58 -3.54 23.64
C GLU A 333 -21.01 -2.19 23.05
N ALA A 334 -20.47 -1.80 21.88
CA ALA A 334 -20.80 -0.55 21.21
C ALA A 334 -22.29 -0.47 20.85
N SER A 335 -22.90 -1.58 20.41
CA SER A 335 -24.32 -1.66 20.06
C SER A 335 -25.22 -1.48 21.29
N ALA A 336 -24.82 -2.04 22.43
CA ALA A 336 -25.55 -1.84 23.68
C ALA A 336 -25.50 -0.37 24.13
N LEU A 337 -24.34 0.27 24.07
CA LEU A 337 -24.19 1.70 24.36
C LEU A 337 -25.00 2.56 23.40
N PHE A 338 -24.95 2.26 22.10
CA PHE A 338 -25.68 3.00 21.07
C PHE A 338 -27.18 2.90 21.27
N ARG A 339 -27.71 1.68 21.47
CA ARG A 339 -29.14 1.46 21.76
C ARG A 339 -29.57 2.25 22.99
N ASN A 340 -28.80 2.19 24.07
CA ASN A 340 -29.11 2.90 25.30
C ASN A 340 -29.16 4.42 25.08
N GLU A 341 -28.22 4.99 24.32
CA GLU A 341 -28.22 6.42 23.98
C GLU A 341 -29.43 6.80 23.11
N MET A 342 -29.78 5.96 22.12
CA MET A 342 -30.91 6.24 21.22
C MET A 342 -32.28 6.18 21.91
N VAL A 343 -32.43 5.35 22.95
CA VAL A 343 -33.72 5.11 23.62
C VAL A 343 -33.84 5.91 24.93
N HIS A 344 -32.74 6.03 25.69
CA HIS A 344 -32.72 6.63 27.03
C HIS A 344 -31.78 7.82 27.16
N GLY A 345 -31.15 8.26 26.07
CA GLY A 345 -30.26 9.42 26.07
C GLY A 345 -31.01 10.73 26.34
N ALA A 346 -30.26 11.83 26.46
CA ALA A 346 -30.81 13.15 26.80
C ALA A 346 -31.86 13.65 25.79
N LYS A 347 -31.78 13.20 24.54
CA LYS A 347 -32.81 13.36 23.51
C LYS A 347 -33.07 12.00 22.83
N PRO A 348 -34.05 11.22 23.31
CA PRO A 348 -34.38 9.94 22.70
C PRO A 348 -34.75 10.09 21.22
N LEU A 349 -34.07 9.35 20.35
CA LEU A 349 -34.28 9.36 18.90
C LEU A 349 -35.11 8.16 18.41
N LEU A 350 -35.26 7.15 19.27
CA LEU A 350 -36.09 5.97 19.05
C LEU A 350 -37.01 5.77 20.26
N LYS A 351 -38.19 5.19 20.02
CA LYS A 351 -39.08 4.72 21.09
C LYS A 351 -38.78 3.27 21.40
N GLU A 352 -38.98 2.85 22.65
CA GLU A 352 -39.03 1.42 22.98
C GLU A 352 -40.14 0.76 22.17
N ALA A 353 -39.83 -0.40 21.59
CA ALA A 353 -40.76 -1.21 20.83
C ALA A 353 -41.49 -2.19 21.74
#